data_AF-A0A914UTB7-F1
#
_entry.id   AF-A0A914UTB7-F1
#
_cell.length_a   1.000
_cell.length_b   1.000
_cell.length_c   1.000
_cell.angle_alpha   90.00
_cell.angle_beta   90.00
_cell.angle_gamma   90.00
#
_symmetry.space_group_name_H-M   'P 1'
#
loop_
_entity.id
_entity.type
_entity.pdbx_description
1 polymer ?
#
loop_
_entity_poly.entity_id
_entity_poly.type
_entity_poly.pdbx_seq_one_letter_code
_entity_poly.pdbx_strand_id
1 'polypeptide(L)'
;AVLRKTLKFYNNVNEERAVKATNDMQMFCQSQMTSFFGPDEMGELKNLKEAGVPTQQLFAKFNEFVAELADTDDRAQVRLYAAFCKKIFKLG
;
A
#
# COMPACT_ATOMS: atom_id res chain seq x y z
N ALA A 1 9.58 27.70 29.73
CA ALA A 1 10.93 27.27 29.31
C ALA A 1 10.97 27.06 27.79
N VAL A 2 11.95 27.65 27.11
CA VAL A 2 12.12 27.58 25.64
C VAL A 2 12.33 26.14 25.16
N LEU A 3 13.13 25.34 25.88
CA LEU A 3 13.45 23.95 25.54
C LEU A 3 12.23 23.06 25.28
N ARG A 4 11.16 23.20 26.09
CA ARG A 4 9.92 22.42 25.90
C ARG A 4 9.22 22.75 24.58
N LYS A 5 9.21 24.03 24.18
CA LYS A 5 8.64 24.46 22.90
C LYS A 5 9.48 23.95 21.73
N THR A 6 10.81 24.01 21.85
CA THR A 6 11.74 23.47 20.86
C THR A 6 11.56 21.96 20.66
N LEU A 7 11.46 21.18 21.74
CA LEU A 7 11.24 19.74 21.65
C LEU A 7 9.90 19.40 21.00
N LYS A 8 8.83 20.11 21.35
CA LYS A 8 7.52 19.93 20.72
C LYS A 8 7.56 20.21 19.21
N PHE A 9 8.21 21.30 18.81
CA PHE A 9 8.39 21.63 17.39
C PHE A 9 9.20 20.54 16.65
N TYR A 10 10.32 20.10 17.23
CA TYR A 10 11.15 19.04 16.65
C TYR A 10 10.37 17.73 16.47
N ASN A 11 9.61 17.29 17.48
CA ASN A 11 8.79 16.09 17.39
C ASN A 11 7.70 16.21 16.32
N ASN A 12 6.99 17.34 16.25
CA ASN A 12 5.98 17.57 15.23
C ASN A 12 6.55 17.50 13.81
N VAL A 13 7.70 18.13 13.56
CA VAL A 13 8.39 18.05 12.25
C VAL A 13 8.75 16.60 11.90
N ASN A 14 9.18 15.80 12.88
CA ASN A 14 9.48 14.40 12.66
C ASN A 14 8.22 13.57 12.37
N GLU A 15 7.11 13.82 13.08
CA GLU A 15 5.82 13.19 12.85
C GLU A 15 5.28 13.51 11.45
N GLU A 16 5.30 14.78 11.05
CA GLU A 16 4.88 15.22 9.71
C GLU A 16 5.71 14.55 8.61
N ARG A 17 7.04 14.44 8.79
CA ARG A 17 7.91 13.72 7.86
C ARG A 17 7.56 12.24 7.78
N ALA A 18 7.25 11.60 8.91
CA ALA A 18 6.85 10.19 8.94
C ALA A 18 5.50 9.96 8.25
N VAL A 19 4.53 10.86 8.45
CA VAL A 19 3.23 10.84 7.75
C VAL A 19 3.44 11.01 6.25
N LYS A 20 4.23 12.01 5.83
CA LYS A 20 4.54 12.23 4.42
C LYS A 20 5.20 11.01 3.77
N ALA A 21 6.22 10.44 4.42
CA ALA A 21 6.89 9.25 3.92
C ALA A 21 5.92 8.05 3.79
N THR A 22 5.01 7.88 4.75
CA THR A 22 3.98 6.84 4.68
C THR A 22 3.05 7.06 3.48
N ASN A 23 2.57 8.29 3.27
CA ASN A 23 1.69 8.62 2.16
C ASN A 23 2.39 8.43 0.80
N ASP A 24 3.64 8.87 0.67
CA ASP A 24 4.44 8.69 -0.54
C ASP A 24 4.62 7.20 -0.87
N MET A 25 4.88 6.36 0.14
CA MET A 25 5.00 4.91 -0.06
C MET A 25 3.66 4.24 -0.39
N GLN A 26 2.55 4.73 0.17
CA GLN A 26 1.21 4.24 -0.18
C GLN A 26 0.87 4.57 -1.64
N MET A 27 1.19 5.78 -2.11
CA MET A 27 1.02 6.18 -3.51
C MET A 27 1.90 5.33 -4.44
N PHE A 28 3.15 5.08 -4.05
CA PHE A 28 4.04 4.17 -4.78
C PHE A 28 3.41 2.78 -4.91
N CYS A 29 2.94 2.20 -3.82
CA CYS A 29 2.27 0.91 -3.83
C CYS A 29 1.04 0.87 -4.74
N GLN A 30 0.20 1.91 -4.72
CA GLN A 30 -0.94 2.01 -5.63
C GLN A 30 -0.49 2.04 -7.09
N SER A 31 0.46 2.92 -7.41
CA SER A 31 0.98 3.07 -8.78
C SER A 31 1.60 1.79 -9.32
N GLN A 32 2.40 1.09 -8.51
CA GLN A 32 3.04 -0.16 -8.94
C GLN A 32 2.01 -1.27 -9.16
N MET A 33 1.03 -1.42 -8.28
CA MET A 33 -0.02 -2.43 -8.48
C MET A 33 -0.88 -2.12 -9.70
N THR A 34 -1.24 -0.84 -9.93
CA THR A 34 -1.92 -0.43 -11.17
C THR A 34 -1.08 -0.68 -12.42
N SER A 35 0.25 -0.59 -12.34
CA SER A 35 1.12 -0.90 -13.47
C SER A 35 1.11 -2.39 -13.85
N PHE A 36 0.91 -3.29 -12.89
CA PHE A 36 0.89 -4.73 -13.16
C PHE A 36 -0.48 -5.21 -13.64
N PHE A 37 -1.55 -4.73 -13.01
CA PHE A 37 -2.89 -5.26 -13.27
C PHE A 37 -3.73 -4.35 -14.16
N GLY A 38 -3.49 -3.05 -14.13
CA GLY A 38 -4.35 -2.06 -14.78
C GLY A 38 -5.34 -1.41 -13.80
N PRO A 39 -6.08 -0.40 -14.29
CA PRO A 39 -7.01 0.37 -13.47
C PRO A 39 -8.29 -0.38 -13.09
N ASP A 40 -8.72 -1.36 -13.89
CA ASP A 40 -10.01 -2.05 -13.69
C ASP A 40 -9.92 -3.02 -12.52
N GLU A 41 -8.91 -3.88 -12.51
CA GLU A 41 -8.59 -4.84 -11.44
C GLU A 41 -8.31 -4.10 -10.12
N MET A 42 -7.54 -3.01 -10.19
CA MET A 42 -7.28 -2.18 -9.01
C MET A 42 -8.53 -1.43 -8.53
N GLY A 43 -9.42 -1.05 -9.44
CA GLY A 43 -10.73 -0.50 -9.14
C GLY A 43 -11.61 -1.50 -8.41
N GLU A 44 -11.62 -2.75 -8.84
CA GLU A 44 -12.35 -3.84 -8.17
C GLU A 44 -11.85 -4.04 -6.73
N LEU A 45 -10.54 -4.14 -6.51
CA LEU A 45 -9.97 -4.28 -5.17
C LEU A 45 -10.29 -3.08 -4.27
N LYS A 46 -10.28 -1.86 -4.83
CA LYS A 46 -10.67 -0.66 -4.11
C LYS A 46 -12.14 -0.71 -3.69
N ASN A 47 -13.04 -1.06 -4.60
CA ASN A 47 -14.47 -1.16 -4.32
C ASN A 47 -14.76 -2.21 -3.24
N LEU A 48 -14.11 -3.39 -3.31
CA LEU A 48 -14.24 -4.42 -2.27
C LEU A 48 -13.78 -3.90 -0.91
N LYS A 49 -12.66 -3.18 -0.86
CA LYS A 49 -12.15 -2.59 0.38
C LYS A 49 -13.11 -1.55 0.96
N GLU A 50 -13.66 -0.69 0.12
CA GLU A 50 -14.64 0.34 0.51
C GLU A 50 -15.98 -0.26 0.96
N ALA A 51 -16.36 -1.41 0.39
CA ALA A 51 -17.51 -2.20 0.83
C ALA A 51 -17.28 -2.94 2.16
N GLY A 52 -16.11 -2.81 2.78
CA GLY A 52 -15.78 -3.45 4.06
C GLY A 52 -15.48 -4.95 3.95
N VAL A 53 -15.15 -5.44 2.75
CA VAL A 53 -14.76 -6.84 2.55
C VAL A 53 -13.53 -7.17 3.40
N PRO A 54 -13.50 -8.31 4.10
CA PRO A 54 -12.37 -8.69 4.93
C PRO A 54 -11.06 -8.74 4.14
N THR A 55 -9.97 -8.30 4.77
CA THR A 55 -8.63 -8.27 4.15
C THR A 55 -8.21 -9.63 3.56
N GLN A 56 -8.60 -10.74 4.17
CA GLN A 56 -8.32 -12.08 3.64
C GLN A 56 -8.98 -12.32 2.28
N GLN A 57 -10.21 -11.86 2.08
CA GLN A 57 -10.92 -11.98 0.81
C GLN A 57 -10.34 -11.02 -0.25
N LEU A 58 -9.90 -9.83 0.16
CA LEU A 58 -9.13 -8.94 -0.73
C LEU A 58 -7.84 -9.60 -1.22
N PHE A 59 -7.11 -10.29 -0.34
CA PHE A 59 -5.92 -11.03 -0.73
C PHE A 59 -6.23 -12.23 -1.63
N ALA A 60 -7.36 -12.91 -1.44
CA ALA A 60 -7.79 -13.98 -2.32
C ALA A 60 -8.02 -13.45 -3.74
N LYS A 61 -8.81 -12.37 -3.88
CA LYS A 61 -9.05 -11.69 -5.17
C LYS A 61 -7.75 -11.19 -5.81
N PHE A 62 -6.87 -10.58 -5.02
CA PHE A 62 -5.55 -10.16 -5.50
C PHE A 62 -4.73 -11.34 -6.06
N ASN A 63 -4.76 -12.51 -5.41
CA ASN A 63 -4.04 -13.69 -5.87
C ASN A 63 -4.64 -14.28 -7.16
N GLU A 64 -5.94 -14.11 -7.40
CA GLU A 64 -6.58 -14.46 -8.68
C GLU A 64 -5.97 -13.61 -9.81
N PHE A 65 -5.88 -12.29 -9.62
CA PHE A 65 -5.23 -11.41 -10.60
C PHE A 65 -3.77 -11.78 -10.86
N VAL A 66 -3.02 -12.13 -9.81
CA VAL A 66 -1.64 -12.61 -9.96
C VAL A 66 -1.57 -13.89 -10.78
N ALA A 67 -2.54 -14.80 -10.63
CA ALA A 67 -2.55 -16.06 -11.37
C ALA A 67 -2.85 -15.86 -12.86
N GLU A 68 -3.58 -14.79 -13.21
CA GLU A 68 -3.96 -14.45 -14.59
C GLU A 68 -2.84 -13.73 -15.37
N LEU A 69 -1.86 -13.14 -14.67
CA LEU A 69 -0.67 -12.57 -15.33
C LEU A 69 0.05 -13.65 -16.14
N ALA A 70 0.35 -13.38 -17.41
CA ALA A 70 0.99 -14.35 -18.30
C ALA A 70 2.46 -14.62 -17.92
N ASP A 71 3.21 -13.57 -17.59
CA ASP A 71 4.65 -13.64 -17.33
C ASP A 71 4.96 -14.17 -15.91
N THR A 72 5.81 -15.20 -15.83
CA THR A 72 6.30 -15.77 -14.56
C THR A 72 7.07 -14.76 -13.72
N ASP A 73 7.83 -13.89 -14.36
CA ASP A 73 8.69 -12.91 -13.70
C ASP A 73 7.84 -11.78 -13.12
N ASP A 74 6.81 -11.33 -13.85
CA ASP A 74 5.81 -10.40 -13.32
C ASP A 74 5.11 -10.98 -12.09
N ARG A 75 4.70 -12.26 -12.13
CA ARG A 75 4.09 -12.92 -10.95
C ARG A 75 5.02 -12.92 -9.74
N ALA A 76 6.31 -13.17 -9.95
CA ALA A 76 7.30 -13.15 -8.86
C ALA A 76 7.50 -11.72 -8.32
N GLN A 77 7.65 -10.75 -9.22
CA GLN A 77 7.83 -9.35 -8.86
C GLN A 77 6.63 -8.81 -8.09
N VAL A 78 5.41 -9.01 -8.61
CA VAL A 78 4.17 -8.58 -7.96
C VAL A 78 4.07 -9.11 -6.53
N ARG A 79 4.44 -10.36 -6.29
CA ARG A 79 4.42 -10.94 -4.92
C ARG A 79 5.42 -10.26 -3.98
N LEU A 80 6.60 -9.88 -4.47
CA LEU A 80 7.58 -9.12 -3.68
C LEU A 80 7.03 -7.74 -3.30
N TYR A 81 6.45 -7.02 -4.27
CA TYR A 81 5.82 -5.73 -4.02
C TYR A 81 4.61 -5.86 -3.10
N ALA A 82 3.82 -6.93 -3.22
CA ALA A 82 2.66 -7.17 -2.36
C ALA A 82 3.07 -7.36 -0.90
N ALA A 83 4.14 -8.12 -0.64
CA ALA A 83 4.67 -8.30 0.70
C ALA A 83 5.18 -6.98 1.32
N PHE A 84 5.80 -6.11 0.51
CA PHE A 84 6.20 -4.77 0.93
C PHE A 84 4.98 -3.88 1.22
N CYS A 85 4.05 -3.79 0.27
CA CYS A 85 2.88 -2.94 0.35
C CYS A 85 1.91 -3.34 1.46
N LYS A 86 1.80 -4.64 1.78
CA LYS A 86 1.07 -5.13 2.96
C LYS A 86 1.54 -4.44 4.24
N LYS A 87 2.86 -4.27 4.41
CA LYS A 87 3.45 -3.58 5.57
C LYS A 87 3.17 -2.08 5.55
N ILE A 88 3.29 -1.44 4.40
CA ILE A 88 3.03 0.01 4.22
C ILE A 88 1.57 0.36 4.53
N PHE A 89 0.62 -0.46 4.10
CA PHE A 89 -0.80 -0.30 4.42
C PHE A 89 -1.19 -0.82 5.80
N LYS A 90 -0.25 -1.41 6.55
CA LYS A 90 -0.49 -2.04 7.86
C LYS A 90 -1.64 -3.06 7.81
N LEU A 91 -1.74 -3.79 6.70
CA LEU A 91 -2.70 -4.87 6.55
C LEU A 91 -2.16 -6.08 7.34
N GLY A 92 -2.80 -6.43 8.45
CA GLY A 92 -2.52 -7.62 9.26
C GLY A 92 -3.11 -8.86 8.62
#